data_AF-A0A9N8Z6G0-F1
#
_entry.id   AF-A0A9N8Z6G0-F1
#
_cell.length_a   1.000
_cell.length_b   1.000
_cell.length_c   1.000
_cell.angle_alpha   90.00
_cell.angle_beta   90.00
_cell.angle_gamma   90.00
#
_symmetry.space_group_name_H-M   'P 1'
#
loop_
_entity.id
_entity.type
_entity.pdbx_description
1 polymer ?
#
loop_
_entity_poly.entity_id
_entity_poly.type
_entity_poly.pdbx_seq_one_letter_code
_entity_poly.pdbx_strand_id
1 'polypeptide(L)'
;MTSNYTLQRAEDLAKFAPNEAEEIYKSILAQNAANDDVIKEQEIALVKLGELYRDHRKANELSLMIRSSRSFMASIARAKTAKIVKRLIDLFSEIPDSLQLQIEICQETIDWSIKEKRIFLKQSLETRLVALLDDKMVLVEVQLLESKVCHALRNIPKARAALTSARTSANSIYCPPLLQAALDLQSGILHAEDKDYKTAYEFIIF
;
A
#
# COMPACT_ATOMS: atom_id res chain seq x y z
N MET A 1 -20.62 -31.48 6.35
CA MET A 1 -20.45 -31.76 4.90
C MET A 1 -20.91 -30.61 4.00
N THR A 2 -21.55 -29.56 4.51
CA THR A 2 -22.01 -28.39 3.74
C THR A 2 -20.95 -27.32 3.51
N SER A 3 -19.95 -27.17 4.40
CA SER A 3 -18.96 -26.08 4.30
C SER A 3 -17.97 -26.16 3.15
N ASN A 4 -17.56 -27.37 2.73
CA ASN A 4 -16.65 -27.52 1.59
C ASN A 4 -17.34 -27.16 0.26
N TYR A 5 -18.66 -27.40 0.19
CA TYR A 5 -19.47 -27.09 -0.99
C TYR A 5 -19.65 -25.58 -1.18
N THR A 6 -19.77 -24.80 -0.10
CA THR A 6 -19.86 -23.33 -0.20
C THR A 6 -18.55 -22.69 -0.62
N LEU A 7 -17.40 -23.24 -0.20
CA LEU A 7 -16.07 -22.79 -0.62
C LEU A 7 -15.81 -23.09 -2.10
N GLN A 8 -16.12 -24.30 -2.56
CA GLN A 8 -15.99 -24.68 -3.98
C GLN A 8 -16.98 -23.91 -4.86
N ARG A 9 -18.23 -23.74 -4.41
CA ARG A 9 -19.24 -22.95 -5.15
C ARG A 9 -18.83 -21.48 -5.25
N ALA A 10 -18.20 -20.91 -4.22
CA ALA A 10 -17.66 -19.55 -4.28
C ALA A 10 -16.45 -19.44 -5.22
N GLU A 11 -15.60 -20.47 -5.31
CA GLU A 11 -14.50 -20.54 -6.29
C GLU A 11 -15.00 -20.66 -7.74
N ASP A 12 -16.03 -21.47 -7.97
CA ASP A 12 -16.63 -21.60 -9.29
C ASP A 12 -17.33 -20.29 -9.69
N LEU A 13 -18.05 -19.65 -8.75
CA LEU A 13 -18.69 -18.35 -8.99
C LEU A 13 -17.69 -17.20 -9.11
N ALA A 14 -16.49 -17.28 -8.51
CA ALA A 14 -15.44 -16.28 -8.69
C ALA A 14 -15.04 -16.09 -10.17
N LYS A 15 -15.24 -17.11 -11.00
CA LYS A 15 -14.98 -17.05 -12.45
C LYS A 15 -16.12 -16.45 -13.27
N PHE A 16 -17.36 -16.45 -12.77
CA PHE A 16 -18.56 -16.09 -13.53
C PHE A 16 -19.31 -14.85 -12.98
N ALA A 17 -19.30 -14.63 -11.66
CA ALA A 17 -20.01 -13.55 -10.97
C ALA A 17 -19.27 -13.13 -9.68
N PRO A 18 -18.29 -12.21 -9.78
CA PRO A 18 -17.46 -11.84 -8.62
C PRO A 18 -18.23 -11.18 -7.48
N ASN A 19 -19.31 -10.46 -7.76
CA ASN A 19 -20.13 -9.80 -6.74
C ASN A 19 -20.92 -10.80 -5.87
N GLU A 20 -21.38 -11.92 -6.45
CA GLU A 20 -22.06 -12.96 -5.68
C GLU A 20 -21.07 -13.77 -4.83
N ALA A 21 -19.87 -14.02 -5.34
CA ALA A 21 -18.79 -14.63 -4.58
C ALA A 21 -18.38 -13.75 -3.37
N GLU A 22 -18.30 -12.43 -3.55
CA GLU A 22 -18.01 -11.47 -2.47
C GLU A 22 -19.05 -11.53 -1.33
N GLU A 23 -20.34 -11.60 -1.64
CA GLU A 23 -21.39 -11.72 -0.61
C GLU A 23 -21.31 -13.06 0.13
N ILE A 24 -21.03 -14.15 -0.58
CA ILE A 24 -20.87 -15.47 0.03
C ILE A 24 -19.68 -15.47 0.99
N TYR A 25 -18.53 -14.91 0.60
CA TYR A 25 -17.38 -14.81 1.49
C TYR A 25 -17.62 -13.89 2.69
N LYS A 26 -18.30 -12.75 2.50
CA LYS A 26 -18.71 -11.86 3.59
C LYS A 26 -19.66 -12.57 4.57
N SER A 27 -20.57 -13.40 4.08
CA SER A 27 -21.49 -14.18 4.92
C SER A 27 -20.77 -15.23 5.78
N ILE A 28 -19.72 -15.87 5.24
CA ILE A 28 -18.89 -16.85 5.95
C ILE A 28 -18.04 -16.14 7.03
N LEU A 29 -17.51 -14.95 6.73
CA LEU A 29 -16.77 -14.14 7.68
C LEU A 29 -17.66 -13.57 8.80
N ALA A 30 -18.97 -13.40 8.56
CA ALA A 30 -19.93 -12.95 9.55
C ALA A 30 -20.42 -14.07 10.50
N GLN A 31 -20.12 -15.34 10.22
CA GLN A 31 -20.45 -16.43 11.14
C GLN A 31 -19.58 -16.36 12.40
N ASN A 32 -20.19 -16.58 13.57
CA ASN A 32 -19.45 -16.58 14.83
C ASN A 32 -18.44 -17.75 14.86
N ALA A 33 -17.16 -17.40 15.01
CA ALA A 33 -16.03 -18.32 15.05
C ALA A 33 -16.02 -19.13 16.37
N ALA A 34 -16.92 -20.12 16.49
CA ALA A 34 -17.06 -20.94 17.70
C ALA A 34 -16.21 -22.23 17.65
N ASN A 35 -15.85 -22.73 16.46
CA ASN A 35 -15.14 -24.00 16.27
C ASN A 35 -13.86 -23.84 15.45
N ASP A 36 -12.85 -24.67 15.72
CA ASP A 36 -11.53 -24.61 15.06
C ASP A 36 -11.63 -24.92 13.54
N ASP A 37 -12.64 -25.67 13.11
CA ASP A 37 -12.94 -25.91 11.69
C ASP A 37 -13.53 -24.66 11.01
N VAL A 38 -14.39 -23.91 11.71
CA VAL A 38 -14.96 -22.63 11.21
C VAL A 38 -13.86 -21.57 11.09
N ILE A 39 -12.89 -21.55 12.02
CA ILE A 39 -11.73 -20.65 11.95
C ILE A 39 -10.88 -20.94 10.70
N LYS A 40 -10.64 -22.22 10.38
CA LYS A 40 -9.92 -22.61 9.16
C LYS A 40 -10.69 -22.24 7.90
N GLU A 41 -12.01 -22.41 7.89
CA GLU A 41 -12.86 -22.02 6.77
C GLU A 41 -12.86 -20.50 6.56
N GLN A 42 -12.92 -19.72 7.64
CA GLN A 42 -12.80 -18.26 7.60
C GLN A 42 -11.43 -17.79 7.11
N GLU A 43 -10.36 -18.47 7.53
CA GLU A 43 -9.00 -18.22 7.01
C GLU A 43 -8.92 -18.45 5.50
N ILE A 44 -9.44 -19.59 5.01
CA ILE A 44 -9.44 -19.91 3.58
C ILE A 44 -10.32 -18.92 2.81
N ALA A 45 -11.50 -18.60 3.33
CA ALA A 45 -12.42 -17.63 2.73
C ALA A 45 -11.78 -16.24 2.62
N LEU A 46 -11.06 -15.79 3.66
CA LEU A 46 -10.41 -14.48 3.67
C LEU A 46 -9.30 -14.40 2.61
N VAL A 47 -8.49 -15.45 2.48
CA VAL A 47 -7.41 -15.49 1.47
C VAL A 47 -7.99 -15.56 0.05
N LYS A 48 -9.00 -16.41 -0.19
CA LYS A 48 -9.63 -16.53 -1.52
C LYS A 48 -10.37 -15.25 -1.93
N LEU A 49 -11.03 -14.57 -0.99
CA LEU A 49 -11.63 -13.27 -1.23
C LEU A 49 -10.55 -12.22 -1.58
N GLY A 50 -9.39 -12.28 -0.92
CA GLY A 50 -8.24 -11.45 -1.26
C GLY A 50 -7.72 -11.70 -2.67
N GLU A 51 -7.61 -12.97 -3.08
CA GLU A 51 -7.20 -13.36 -4.43
C GLU A 51 -8.21 -12.89 -5.49
N LEU A 52 -9.51 -12.94 -5.19
CA LEU A 52 -10.57 -12.40 -6.06
C LEU A 52 -10.42 -10.87 -6.23
N TYR A 53 -10.20 -10.12 -5.15
CA TYR A 53 -9.98 -8.68 -5.26
C TYR A 53 -8.69 -8.32 -6.00
N ARG A 54 -7.65 -9.16 -5.88
CA ARG A 54 -6.44 -9.02 -6.69
C ARG A 54 -6.76 -9.18 -8.17
N ASP A 55 -7.44 -10.26 -8.56
CA ASP A 55 -7.74 -10.56 -9.96
C ASP A 55 -8.62 -9.47 -10.61
N HIS A 56 -9.52 -8.87 -9.82
CA HIS A 56 -10.35 -7.73 -10.25
C HIS A 56 -9.73 -6.35 -10.02
N ARG A 57 -8.47 -6.27 -9.54
CA ARG A 57 -7.74 -5.03 -9.22
C ARG A 57 -8.50 -4.07 -8.30
N LYS A 58 -9.34 -4.58 -7.40
CA LYS A 58 -10.14 -3.78 -6.45
C LYS A 58 -9.33 -3.50 -5.17
N ALA A 59 -8.30 -2.65 -5.26
CA ALA A 59 -7.43 -2.32 -4.12
C ALA A 59 -8.18 -1.70 -2.91
N ASN A 60 -9.23 -0.91 -3.17
CA ASN A 60 -10.05 -0.29 -2.11
C ASN A 60 -10.90 -1.30 -1.34
N GLU A 61 -11.48 -2.29 -2.02
CA GLU A 61 -12.29 -3.31 -1.36
C GLU A 61 -11.40 -4.26 -0.53
N LEU A 62 -10.20 -4.55 -1.03
CA LEU A 62 -9.19 -5.31 -0.29
C LEU A 62 -8.76 -4.58 1.00
N SER A 63 -8.64 -3.25 0.95
CA SER A 63 -8.25 -2.43 2.10
C SER A 63 -9.34 -2.40 3.18
N LEU A 64 -10.60 -2.24 2.77
CA LEU A 64 -11.76 -2.33 3.66
C LEU A 64 -11.89 -3.72 4.29
N MET A 65 -11.63 -4.78 3.51
CA MET A 65 -11.66 -6.15 4.00
C MET A 65 -10.58 -6.41 5.05
N ILE A 66 -9.36 -5.88 4.89
CA ILE A 66 -8.33 -5.94 5.92
C ILE A 66 -8.80 -5.23 7.20
N ARG A 67 -9.41 -4.05 7.08
CA ARG A 67 -9.94 -3.30 8.23
C ARG A 67 -11.04 -4.08 8.97
N SER A 68 -12.00 -4.66 8.25
CA SER A 68 -13.11 -5.42 8.85
C SER A 68 -12.65 -6.76 9.45
N SER A 69 -11.60 -7.38 8.89
CA SER A 69 -11.06 -8.66 9.39
C SER A 69 -10.12 -8.52 10.58
N ARG A 70 -9.78 -7.30 11.04
CA ARG A 70 -8.96 -7.07 12.24
C ARG A 70 -9.56 -7.67 13.51
N SER A 71 -10.88 -7.65 13.67
CA SER A 71 -11.58 -8.25 14.82
C SER A 71 -11.46 -9.78 14.84
N PHE A 72 -11.59 -10.44 13.68
CA PHE A 72 -11.34 -11.87 13.53
C PHE A 72 -9.85 -12.22 13.75
N MET A 73 -8.95 -11.40 13.21
CA MET A 73 -7.51 -11.56 13.42
C MET A 73 -7.09 -11.37 14.89
N ALA A 74 -7.86 -10.62 15.68
CA ALA A 74 -7.67 -10.46 17.11
C ALA A 74 -7.98 -11.75 17.88
N SER A 75 -9.00 -12.52 17.46
CA SER A 75 -9.50 -13.71 18.17
C SER A 75 -8.70 -14.99 17.91
N ILE A 76 -7.91 -15.06 16.83
CA ILE A 76 -7.10 -16.23 16.47
C ILE A 76 -5.66 -16.17 17.02
N ALA A 77 -4.96 -17.30 16.97
CA ALA A 77 -3.57 -17.40 17.40
C ALA A 77 -2.61 -16.47 16.61
N ARG A 78 -1.68 -15.83 17.33
CA ARG A 78 -0.74 -14.81 16.80
C ARG A 78 0.02 -15.25 15.54
N ALA A 79 0.47 -16.51 15.50
CA ALA A 79 1.21 -17.06 14.37
C ALA A 79 0.34 -17.17 13.11
N LYS A 80 -0.94 -17.58 13.26
CA LYS A 80 -1.89 -17.66 12.14
C LYS A 80 -2.19 -16.25 11.61
N THR A 81 -2.46 -15.29 12.50
CA THR A 81 -2.67 -13.89 12.07
C THR A 81 -1.48 -13.35 11.28
N ALA A 82 -0.25 -13.58 11.74
CA ALA A 82 0.92 -13.07 11.04
C ALA A 82 1.07 -13.66 9.63
N LYS A 83 0.72 -14.94 9.43
CA LYS A 83 0.70 -15.55 8.09
C LYS A 83 -0.37 -14.92 7.19
N ILE A 84 -1.58 -14.74 7.72
CA ILE A 84 -2.71 -14.14 6.99
C ILE A 84 -2.39 -12.71 6.59
N VAL A 85 -1.98 -11.85 7.53
CA VAL A 85 -1.65 -10.45 7.26
C VAL A 85 -0.55 -10.34 6.20
N LYS A 86 0.52 -11.14 6.31
CA LYS A 86 1.60 -11.14 5.32
C LYS A 86 1.09 -11.54 3.94
N ARG A 87 0.29 -12.61 3.85
CA ARG A 87 -0.30 -13.08 2.60
C ARG A 87 -1.21 -12.01 1.97
N LEU A 88 -2.06 -11.35 2.77
CA LEU A 88 -2.94 -10.29 2.27
C LEU A 88 -2.14 -9.09 1.76
N ILE A 89 -1.04 -8.71 2.42
CA ILE A 89 -0.16 -7.63 1.96
C ILE A 89 0.64 -8.04 0.71
N ASP A 90 1.02 -9.31 0.57
CA ASP A 90 1.65 -9.82 -0.66
C ASP A 90 0.70 -9.67 -1.86
N LEU A 91 -0.59 -9.95 -1.68
CA LEU A 91 -1.60 -9.80 -2.73
C LEU A 91 -1.76 -8.34 -3.21
N PHE A 92 -1.53 -7.34 -2.35
CA PHE A 92 -1.48 -5.94 -2.79
C PHE A 92 -0.32 -5.68 -3.75
N SER A 93 0.83 -6.33 -3.56
CA SER A 93 2.02 -6.11 -4.39
C SER A 93 1.81 -6.58 -5.84
N GLU A 94 0.81 -7.44 -6.09
CA GLU A 94 0.45 -7.93 -7.42
C GLU A 94 -0.50 -6.95 -8.16
N ILE A 95 -1.06 -5.93 -7.49
CA ILE A 95 -1.97 -4.95 -8.08
C ILE A 95 -1.19 -3.68 -8.49
N PRO A 96 -1.15 -3.29 -9.78
CA PRO A 96 -0.49 -2.07 -10.23
C PRO A 96 -1.20 -0.81 -9.70
N ASP A 97 -0.46 0.28 -9.50
CA ASP A 97 -0.92 1.56 -8.92
C ASP A 97 -1.48 1.50 -7.48
N SER A 98 -1.27 0.38 -6.77
CA SER A 98 -1.76 0.20 -5.40
C SER A 98 -0.76 0.59 -4.30
N LEU A 99 0.46 1.02 -4.67
CA LEU A 99 1.56 1.29 -3.74
C LEU A 99 1.17 2.27 -2.62
N GLN A 100 0.43 3.34 -2.95
CA GLN A 100 0.01 4.32 -1.95
C GLN A 100 -0.96 3.73 -0.92
N LEU A 101 -1.95 2.95 -1.39
CA LEU A 101 -2.88 2.21 -0.55
C LEU A 101 -2.17 1.13 0.27
N GLN A 102 -1.16 0.47 -0.31
CA GLN A 102 -0.36 -0.54 0.37
C GLN A 102 0.42 0.07 1.54
N ILE A 103 1.03 1.25 1.35
CA ILE A 103 1.72 2.01 2.41
C ILE A 103 0.73 2.39 3.52
N GLU A 104 -0.42 2.98 3.17
CA GLU A 104 -1.45 3.38 4.14
C GLU A 104 -1.93 2.17 4.97
N ILE A 105 -2.25 1.06 4.32
CA ILE A 105 -2.71 -0.15 5.00
C ILE A 105 -1.62 -0.80 5.84
N CYS A 106 -0.37 -0.79 5.39
CA CYS A 106 0.75 -1.26 6.20
C CYS A 106 0.89 -0.42 7.48
N GLN A 107 0.82 0.91 7.37
CA GLN A 107 0.87 1.81 8.54
C GLN A 107 -0.29 1.57 9.50
N GLU A 108 -1.52 1.50 9.01
CA GLU A 108 -2.67 1.22 9.88
C GLU A 108 -2.60 -0.16 10.56
N THR A 109 -2.07 -1.15 9.84
CA THR A 109 -1.92 -2.51 10.38
C THR A 109 -0.80 -2.55 11.42
N ILE A 110 0.24 -1.73 11.25
CA ILE A 110 1.27 -1.49 12.27
C ILE A 110 0.63 -0.87 13.51
N ASP A 111 -0.16 0.21 13.37
CA ASP A 111 -0.84 0.87 14.49
C ASP A 111 -1.75 -0.08 15.26
N TRP A 112 -2.53 -0.90 14.55
CA TRP A 112 -3.33 -1.95 15.16
C TRP A 112 -2.46 -2.99 15.88
N SER A 113 -1.37 -3.43 15.27
CA SER A 113 -0.46 -4.42 15.88
C SER A 113 0.24 -3.89 17.15
N ILE A 114 0.47 -2.58 17.24
CA ILE A 114 0.95 -1.90 18.46
C ILE A 114 -0.11 -1.97 19.56
N LYS A 115 -1.37 -1.63 19.24
CA LYS A 115 -2.51 -1.70 20.18
C LYS A 115 -2.70 -3.12 20.73
N GLU A 116 -2.59 -4.13 19.87
CA GLU A 116 -2.69 -5.54 20.23
C GLU A 116 -1.40 -6.14 20.82
N LYS A 117 -0.35 -5.34 21.01
CA LYS A 117 0.96 -5.75 21.56
C LYS A 117 1.60 -6.92 20.79
N ARG A 118 1.46 -6.95 19.47
CA ARG A 118 1.98 -8.00 18.57
C ARG A 118 3.33 -7.61 17.96
N ILE A 119 4.39 -7.67 18.78
CA ILE A 119 5.74 -7.18 18.44
C ILE A 119 6.31 -7.79 17.15
N PHE A 120 6.26 -9.11 16.98
CA PHE A 120 6.81 -9.77 15.79
C PHE A 120 6.06 -9.43 14.50
N LEU A 121 4.73 -9.25 14.59
CA LEU A 121 3.93 -8.81 13.45
C LEU A 121 4.32 -7.39 13.06
N LYS A 122 4.39 -6.50 14.06
CA LYS A 122 4.84 -5.11 13.88
C LYS A 122 6.19 -5.03 13.19
N GLN A 123 7.21 -5.71 13.72
CA GLN A 123 8.57 -5.72 13.16
C GLN A 123 8.59 -6.20 11.70
N SER A 124 7.86 -7.29 11.40
CA SER A 124 7.80 -7.79 10.03
C SER A 124 7.11 -6.83 9.07
N LEU A 125 6.11 -6.07 9.53
CA LEU A 125 5.44 -5.05 8.74
C LEU A 125 6.32 -3.81 8.56
N GLU A 126 7.08 -3.42 9.60
CA GLU A 126 8.06 -2.34 9.53
C GLU A 126 9.15 -2.64 8.48
N THR A 127 9.72 -3.85 8.48
CA THR A 127 10.71 -4.24 7.46
C THR A 127 10.14 -4.15 6.05
N ARG A 128 8.89 -4.57 5.85
CA ARG A 128 8.23 -4.50 4.54
C ARG A 128 7.88 -3.07 4.13
N LEU A 129 7.42 -2.25 5.06
CA LEU A 129 7.15 -0.83 4.83
C LEU A 129 8.42 -0.10 4.41
N VAL A 130 9.56 -0.38 5.06
CA VAL A 130 10.85 0.18 4.67
C VAL A 130 11.21 -0.18 3.23
N ALA A 131 11.06 -1.45 2.83
CA ALA A 131 11.34 -1.87 1.46
C ALA A 131 10.46 -1.13 0.42
N LEU A 132 9.16 -0.96 0.70
CA LEU A 132 8.25 -0.24 -0.18
C LEU A 132 8.55 1.26 -0.27
N LEU A 133 8.98 1.86 0.84
CA LEU A 133 9.37 3.27 0.88
C LEU A 133 10.70 3.50 0.16
N ASP A 134 11.64 2.57 0.24
CA ASP A 134 12.94 2.66 -0.42
C ASP A 134 12.78 2.70 -1.95
N ASP A 135 11.96 1.82 -2.52
CA ASP A 135 11.63 1.85 -3.96
C ASP A 135 11.06 3.21 -4.40
N LYS A 136 10.22 3.82 -3.56
CA LYS A 136 9.63 5.13 -3.83
C LYS A 136 10.62 6.28 -3.63
N MET A 137 11.56 6.16 -2.70
CA MET A 137 12.68 7.10 -2.54
C MET A 137 13.58 7.08 -3.78
N VAL A 138 13.92 5.90 -4.28
CA VAL A 138 14.68 5.74 -5.53
C VAL A 138 13.94 6.40 -6.70
N LEU A 139 12.61 6.26 -6.77
CA LEU A 139 11.82 6.96 -7.80
C LEU A 139 11.95 8.48 -7.72
N VAL A 140 11.90 9.06 -6.51
CA VAL A 140 12.10 10.51 -6.31
C VAL A 140 13.50 10.94 -6.75
N GLU A 141 14.53 10.16 -6.43
CA GLU A 141 15.91 10.43 -6.85
C GLU A 141 16.07 10.40 -8.38
N VAL A 142 15.47 9.42 -9.05
CA VAL A 142 15.48 9.32 -10.52
C VAL A 142 14.76 10.50 -11.17
N GLN A 143 13.59 10.88 -10.65
CA GLN A 143 12.82 12.03 -11.16
C GLN A 143 13.58 13.36 -10.95
N LEU A 144 14.26 13.51 -9.81
CA LEU A 144 15.13 14.66 -9.54
C LEU A 144 16.32 14.69 -10.50
N LEU A 145 16.95 13.54 -10.77
CA LEU A 145 18.03 13.44 -11.74
C LEU A 145 17.55 13.77 -13.16
N GLU A 146 16.37 13.29 -13.55
CA GLU A 146 15.75 13.64 -14.84
C GLU A 146 15.53 15.15 -14.95
N SER A 147 15.05 15.81 -13.89
CA SER A 147 14.90 17.28 -13.87
C SER A 147 16.23 17.98 -14.08
N LYS A 148 17.30 17.54 -13.39
CA LYS A 148 18.66 18.10 -13.53
C LYS A 148 19.22 17.93 -14.94
N VAL A 149 19.07 16.74 -15.52
CA VAL A 149 19.54 16.43 -16.88
C VAL A 149 18.75 17.24 -17.91
N CYS A 150 17.42 17.32 -17.79
CA CYS A 150 16.59 18.11 -18.70
C CYS A 150 16.92 19.61 -18.63
N HIS A 151 17.20 20.12 -17.42
CA HIS A 151 17.66 21.49 -17.24
C HIS A 151 19.02 21.72 -17.91
N ALA A 152 19.99 20.80 -17.74
CA ALA A 152 21.29 20.86 -18.42
C ALA A 152 21.17 20.83 -19.95
N LEU A 153 20.17 20.11 -20.48
CA LEU A 153 19.82 20.08 -21.91
C LEU A 153 19.01 21.31 -22.39
N ARG A 154 18.79 22.32 -21.52
CA ARG A 154 17.94 23.49 -21.75
C ARG A 154 16.48 23.18 -22.09
N ASN A 155 15.99 21.98 -21.77
CA ASN A 155 14.59 21.63 -21.89
C ASN A 155 13.85 21.96 -20.58
N ILE A 156 13.60 23.26 -20.38
CA ILE A 156 13.00 23.80 -19.16
C ILE A 156 11.58 23.27 -18.89
N PRO A 157 10.67 23.16 -19.89
CA PRO A 157 9.33 22.62 -19.67
C PRO A 157 9.37 21.18 -19.14
N LYS A 158 10.24 20.34 -19.70
CA LYS A 158 10.39 18.95 -19.25
C LYS A 158 11.04 18.87 -17.87
N ALA A 159 12.02 19.73 -17.58
CA ALA A 159 12.67 19.80 -16.27
C ALA A 159 11.67 20.15 -15.14
N ARG A 160 10.72 21.07 -15.41
CA ARG A 160 9.64 21.42 -14.47
C ARG A 160 8.68 20.25 -14.28
N ALA A 161 8.22 19.62 -15.36
CA ALA A 161 7.31 18.48 -15.26
C ALA A 161 7.90 17.36 -14.39
N ALA A 162 9.18 17.01 -14.63
CA ALA A 162 9.89 16.01 -13.84
C ALA A 162 10.03 16.42 -12.36
N LEU A 163 10.31 17.69 -12.07
CA LEU A 163 10.39 18.21 -10.69
C LEU A 163 9.02 18.18 -9.99
N THR A 164 7.94 18.55 -10.68
CA THR A 164 6.58 18.46 -10.13
C THR A 164 6.25 17.02 -9.76
N SER A 165 6.55 16.06 -10.65
CA SER A 165 6.39 14.64 -10.35
C SER A 165 7.23 14.21 -9.15
N ALA A 166 8.50 14.63 -9.06
CA ALA A 166 9.37 14.34 -7.93
C ALA A 166 8.79 14.86 -6.60
N ARG A 167 8.25 16.09 -6.58
CA ARG A 167 7.62 16.68 -5.40
C ARG A 167 6.32 15.98 -5.00
N THR A 168 5.50 15.55 -5.96
CA THR A 168 4.29 14.76 -5.66
C THR A 168 4.64 13.41 -5.04
N SER A 169 5.65 12.73 -5.59
CA SER A 169 6.20 11.49 -5.04
C SER A 169 6.81 11.71 -3.65
N ALA A 170 7.53 12.81 -3.45
CA ALA A 170 8.16 13.20 -2.18
C ALA A 170 7.14 13.53 -1.09
N ASN A 171 6.06 14.24 -1.40
CA ASN A 171 5.01 14.59 -0.43
C ASN A 171 4.27 13.38 0.15
N SER A 172 4.32 12.25 -0.56
CA SER A 172 3.65 11.02 -0.17
C SER A 172 4.59 10.03 0.52
N ILE A 173 5.81 10.46 0.87
CA ILE A 173 6.78 9.75 1.70
C ILE A 173 7.36 10.72 2.74
N TYR A 174 7.89 10.18 3.84
CA TYR A 174 8.73 10.99 4.73
C TYR A 174 10.11 11.09 4.10
N CYS A 175 10.39 12.20 3.40
CA CYS A 175 11.69 12.40 2.75
C CYS A 175 12.79 12.68 3.77
N PRO A 176 13.99 12.09 3.64
CA PRO A 176 15.13 12.45 4.45
C PRO A 176 15.53 13.92 4.15
N PRO A 177 16.06 14.67 5.15
CA PRO A 177 16.39 16.09 4.98
C PRO A 177 17.28 16.41 3.79
N LEU A 178 18.22 15.52 3.46
CA LEU A 178 19.12 15.68 2.31
C LEU A 178 18.39 15.61 0.96
N LEU A 179 17.41 14.71 0.82
CA LEU A 179 16.63 14.58 -0.41
C LEU A 179 15.66 15.75 -0.58
N GLN A 180 15.05 16.19 0.52
CA GLN A 180 14.18 17.36 0.55
C GLN A 180 14.95 18.63 0.14
N ALA A 181 16.11 18.87 0.74
CA ALA A 181 16.99 19.99 0.37
C ALA A 181 17.40 19.95 -1.12
N ALA A 182 17.61 18.75 -1.68
CA ALA A 182 17.95 18.62 -3.10
C ALA A 182 16.78 18.95 -4.04
N LEU A 183 15.53 18.66 -3.64
CA LEU A 183 14.31 19.04 -4.36
C LEU A 183 14.05 20.54 -4.29
N ASP A 184 14.28 21.14 -3.11
CA ASP A 184 14.11 22.57 -2.89
C ASP A 184 15.18 23.37 -3.64
N LEU A 185 16.45 22.93 -3.61
CA LEU A 185 17.51 23.51 -4.44
C LEU A 185 17.18 23.49 -5.94
N GLN A 186 16.71 22.35 -6.46
CA GLN A 186 16.32 22.24 -7.87
C GLN A 186 15.10 23.14 -8.20
N SER A 187 14.17 23.30 -7.25
CA SER A 187 13.07 24.27 -7.37
C SER A 187 13.60 25.70 -7.47
N GLY A 188 14.55 26.08 -6.61
CA GLY A 188 15.18 27.39 -6.64
C GLY A 188 15.86 27.70 -7.98
N ILE A 189 16.62 26.74 -8.53
CA ILE A 189 17.30 26.90 -9.82
C ILE A 189 16.28 27.14 -10.96
N LEU A 190 15.19 26.37 -11.02
CA LEU A 190 14.19 26.53 -12.08
C LEU A 190 13.39 27.83 -11.97
N HIS A 191 13.17 28.37 -10.76
CA HIS A 191 12.51 29.68 -10.56
C HIS A 191 13.46 30.84 -10.88
N ALA A 192 14.76 30.70 -10.60
CA ALA A 192 15.76 31.70 -10.97
C ALA A 192 15.88 31.87 -12.50
N GLU A 193 15.74 30.77 -13.27
CA GLU A 193 15.65 30.79 -14.73
C GLU A 193 14.43 31.60 -15.25
N ASP A 194 13.32 31.60 -14.52
CA ASP A 194 12.13 32.41 -14.86
C ASP A 194 12.24 33.88 -14.43
N LYS A 195 13.37 34.27 -13.82
CA LYS A 195 13.57 35.59 -13.19
C LYS A 195 12.66 35.83 -11.98
N ASP A 196 12.06 34.78 -11.42
CA ASP A 196 11.37 34.84 -10.13
C ASP A 196 12.37 34.60 -8.99
N TYR A 197 13.23 35.60 -8.77
CA TYR A 197 14.30 35.51 -7.79
C TYR A 197 13.79 35.49 -6.35
N LYS A 198 12.58 36.01 -6.11
CA LYS A 198 11.99 36.04 -4.77
C LYS A 198 11.63 34.63 -4.32
N THR A 199 10.86 33.91 -5.14
CA THR A 199 10.50 32.52 -4.85
C THR A 199 11.71 31.59 -4.93
N ALA A 200 12.66 31.86 -5.83
CA ALA A 200 13.92 31.10 -5.87
C ALA A 200 14.71 31.19 -4.56
N TYR A 201 14.80 32.37 -3.96
CA TYR A 201 15.50 32.59 -2.69
C TYR A 201 14.84 31.84 -1.53
N GLU A 202 13.51 31.82 -1.48
CA GLU A 202 12.75 31.08 -0.47
C GLU A 202 13.07 29.57 -0.51
N PHE A 203 13.19 28.98 -1.70
CA PHE A 203 13.53 27.56 -1.84
C PHE A 203 15.00 27.20 -1.55
N ILE A 204 15.92 28.18 -1.55
CA ILE A 204 17.36 27.93 -1.35
C ILE A 204 17.77 28.02 0.13
N ILE A 205 16.94 28.64 0.97
CA ILE A 205 17.29 28.97 2.36
C ILE A 205 16.63 28.05 3.39
N PHE A 206 15.49 27.45 3.04
CA PHE A 206 14.83 26.43 3.85
C PHE A 206 15.30 25.03 3.42
#